data_AF-A0A914NT63-F1
#
_entry.id   AF-A0A914NT63-F1
#
_cell.length_a   1.000
_cell.length_b   1.000
_cell.length_c   1.000
_cell.angle_alpha   90.00
_cell.angle_beta   90.00
_cell.angle_gamma   90.00
#
_symmetry.space_group_name_H-M   'P 1'
#
loop_
_entity.id
_entity.type
_entity.pdbx_description
1 polymer ?
#
loop_
_entity_poly.entity_id
_entity_poly.type
_entity_poly.pdbx_seq_one_letter_code
_entity_poly.pdbx_strand_id
1 'polypeptide(L)'
;MFLQVIQGLLVQQQKKFAFELLIAVTGLENISVSKTGKVISIVDLGTNVDLGTYDLPSFVDTKTIECQNDNGILHVYGYRN
;
A
#
# COMPACT_ATOMS: atom_id res chain seq x y z
N MET A 1 -14.11 -27.92 34.99
CA MET A 1 -14.86 -27.21 33.93
C MET A 1 -13.92 -26.16 33.35
N PHE A 2 -13.34 -26.43 32.19
CA PHE A 2 -12.30 -25.58 31.60
C PHE A 2 -12.96 -24.46 30.80
N LEU A 3 -12.74 -23.21 31.20
CA LEU A 3 -13.08 -22.05 30.40
C LEU A 3 -11.81 -21.66 29.63
N GLN A 4 -11.67 -22.16 28.39
CA GLN A 4 -10.71 -21.60 27.45
C GLN A 4 -11.24 -20.23 27.02
N VAL A 5 -10.81 -19.18 27.70
CA VAL A 5 -10.83 -17.84 27.10
C VAL A 5 -9.74 -17.87 26.04
N ILE A 6 -10.13 -18.20 24.80
CA ILE A 6 -9.33 -17.84 23.63
C ILE A 6 -9.38 -16.31 23.61
N GLN A 7 -8.49 -15.68 24.38
CA GLN A 7 -8.01 -14.36 24.06
C GLN A 7 -7.24 -14.53 22.75
N GLY A 8 -8.01 -14.59 21.65
CA GLY A 8 -7.61 -13.93 20.43
C GLY A 8 -7.46 -12.47 20.80
N LEU A 9 -6.33 -12.17 21.45
CA LEU A 9 -5.71 -10.88 21.45
C LEU A 9 -5.52 -10.63 19.97
N LEU A 10 -6.55 -10.06 19.35
CA LEU A 10 -6.44 -9.29 18.13
C LEU A 10 -5.50 -8.17 18.55
N VAL A 11 -4.22 -8.50 18.53
CA VAL A 11 -3.15 -7.58 18.22
C VAL A 11 -3.46 -7.15 16.79
N GLN A 12 -4.52 -6.34 16.64
CA GLN A 12 -4.37 -5.14 15.85
C GLN A 12 -3.30 -4.33 16.59
N GLN A 13 -2.04 -4.74 16.45
CA GLN A 13 -0.99 -3.77 16.29
C GLN A 13 -1.59 -2.83 15.26
N GLN A 14 -1.97 -1.64 15.69
CA GLN A 14 -2.05 -0.50 14.80
C GLN A 14 -0.65 -0.46 14.20
N LYS A 15 -0.48 -1.18 13.11
CA LYS A 15 0.75 -1.26 12.36
C LYS A 15 0.74 0.08 11.66
N LYS A 16 1.09 1.13 12.42
CA LYS A 16 0.95 2.51 12.03
C LYS A 16 1.81 2.64 10.80
N PHE A 17 1.16 2.80 9.64
CA PHE A 17 1.86 2.91 8.37
C PHE A 17 2.91 4.01 8.54
N ALA A 18 4.16 3.68 8.22
CA ALA A 18 5.23 4.66 8.27
C ALA A 18 5.11 5.66 7.14
N PHE A 19 4.48 5.23 6.06
CA PHE A 19 4.21 5.99 4.85
C PHE A 19 2.87 5.54 4.29
N GLU A 20 2.08 6.51 3.85
CA GLU A 20 0.83 6.32 3.12
C GLU A 20 0.79 7.33 1.98
N LEU A 21 0.45 6.83 0.79
CA LEU A 21 0.24 7.60 -0.42
C LEU A 21 -1.12 7.23 -1.00
N LEU A 22 -1.93 8.25 -1.24
CA LEU A 22 -3.29 8.12 -1.76
C LEU A 22 -3.36 8.77 -3.13
N ILE A 23 -3.76 8.00 -4.13
CA ILE A 23 -3.81 8.47 -5.52
C ILE A 23 -5.18 8.19 -6.08
N ALA A 24 -5.84 9.23 -6.59
CA ALA A 24 -7.11 9.10 -7.28
C ALA A 24 -6.87 8.44 -8.65
N VAL A 25 -7.44 7.25 -8.82
CA VAL A 25 -7.44 6.42 -10.03
C VAL A 25 -8.87 6.13 -10.48
N THR A 26 -9.84 6.95 -10.09
CA THR A 26 -11.27 6.75 -10.39
C THR A 26 -11.50 6.61 -11.89
N GLY A 27 -12.21 5.55 -12.27
CA GLY A 27 -12.49 5.23 -13.68
C GLY A 27 -11.37 4.49 -14.40
N LEU A 28 -10.27 4.17 -13.72
CA LEU A 28 -9.18 3.35 -14.27
C LEU A 28 -9.28 1.93 -13.71
N GLU A 29 -9.39 0.95 -14.60
CA GLU A 29 -9.60 -0.46 -14.23
C GLU A 29 -8.30 -1.28 -14.23
N ASN A 30 -7.26 -0.82 -14.93
CA ASN A 30 -6.04 -1.60 -15.18
C ASN A 30 -4.79 -0.94 -14.60
N ILE A 31 -4.81 -0.61 -13.31
CA ILE A 31 -3.66 0.02 -12.65
C ILE A 31 -2.55 -1.01 -12.35
N SER A 32 -1.34 -0.68 -12.79
CA SER A 32 -0.11 -1.38 -12.42
C SER A 32 0.73 -0.47 -11.54
N VAL A 33 1.18 -1.03 -10.42
CA VAL A 33 2.12 -0.39 -9.51
C VAL A 33 3.43 -1.16 -9.60
N SER A 34 4.48 -0.49 -10.07
CA SER A 34 5.82 -1.06 -10.12
C SER A 34 6.72 -0.36 -9.10
N LYS A 35 7.70 -1.11 -8.61
CA LYS A 35 8.60 -0.62 -7.58
C LYS A 35 10.03 -0.93 -7.97
N THR A 36 10.85 0.12 -8.02
CA THR A 36 12.28 0.02 -8.34
C THR A 36 13.08 0.73 -7.27
N GLY A 37 13.71 -0.03 -6.38
CA GLY A 37 14.42 0.52 -5.23
C GLY A 37 13.49 1.30 -4.31
N LYS A 38 13.74 2.61 -4.17
CA LYS A 38 12.94 3.56 -3.37
C LYS A 38 11.98 4.38 -4.24
N VAL A 39 11.65 3.92 -5.44
CA VAL A 39 10.74 4.62 -6.35
C VAL A 39 9.54 3.74 -6.64
N ILE A 40 8.34 4.33 -6.58
CA ILE A 40 7.07 3.73 -6.99
C ILE A 40 6.61 4.42 -8.26
N SER A 41 6.28 3.65 -9.29
CA SER A 41 5.72 4.16 -10.56
C SER A 41 4.36 3.53 -10.80
N ILE A 42 3.39 4.34 -11.20
CA ILE A 42 2.00 3.94 -11.33
C ILE A 42 1.55 4.23 -12.75
N VAL A 43 1.09 3.19 -13.44
CA VAL A 43 0.71 3.24 -14.85
C VAL A 43 -0.65 2.61 -15.00
N ASP A 44 -1.53 3.25 -15.78
CA ASP A 44 -2.73 2.58 -16.27
C ASP A 44 -2.35 1.73 -17.51
N LEU A 45 -2.40 0.41 -17.38
CA LEU A 45 -2.10 -0.52 -18.47
C LEU A 45 -3.16 -0.50 -19.58
N GLY A 46 -4.37 -0.01 -19.31
CA GLY A 46 -5.43 0.08 -20.31
C GLY A 46 -5.16 1.19 -21.33
N THR A 47 -4.70 2.34 -20.85
CA THR A 47 -4.40 3.52 -21.69
C THR A 47 -2.90 3.73 -21.92
N ASN A 48 -2.05 2.98 -21.21
CA ASN A 48 -0.59 3.13 -21.17
C ASN A 48 -0.15 4.55 -20.73
N VAL A 49 -0.94 5.17 -19.84
CA VAL A 49 -0.69 6.51 -19.29
C VAL A 49 0.08 6.39 -17.98
N ASP A 50 1.19 7.13 -17.88
CA ASP A 50 1.91 7.31 -16.62
C ASP A 50 1.11 8.25 -15.71
N LEU A 51 0.69 7.72 -14.56
CA LEU A 51 -0.07 8.46 -13.54
C LEU A 51 0.87 9.14 -12.52
N GLY A 52 2.15 8.77 -12.53
CA GLY A 52 3.16 9.43 -11.74
C GLY A 52 4.16 8.48 -11.11
N THR A 53 5.25 9.10 -10.65
CA THR A 53 6.35 8.43 -9.98
C THR A 53 6.62 9.14 -8.65
N TYR A 54 6.81 8.34 -7.60
CA TYR A 54 6.90 8.81 -6.21
C TYR A 54 8.11 8.20 -5.51
N ASP A 55 8.92 9.06 -4.89
CA ASP A 55 10.03 8.64 -4.05
C ASP A 55 9.54 8.20 -2.66
N LEU A 56 9.93 6.99 -2.28
CA LEU A 56 9.74 6.45 -0.95
C LEU A 56 10.71 7.13 0.02
N PRO A 57 10.21 7.58 1.19
CA PRO A 57 11.07 8.10 2.24
C PRO A 57 12.15 7.12 2.64
N SER A 58 13.29 7.64 3.09
CA SER A 58 14.48 6.83 3.35
C SER A 58 14.31 5.76 4.44
N PHE A 59 13.37 5.98 5.37
CA PHE A 59 13.05 5.13 6.52
C PHE A 59 12.03 4.03 6.22
N VAL A 60 11.44 4.00 5.02
CA VAL A 60 10.45 2.98 4.65
C VAL A 60 11.18 1.72 4.19
N ASP A 61 10.82 0.57 4.75
CA ASP A 61 11.26 -0.71 4.21
C ASP A 61 10.50 -1.00 2.93
N THR A 62 11.24 -0.91 1.83
CA THR A 62 10.80 -1.28 0.49
C THR A 62 10.13 -2.66 0.43
N LYS A 63 10.55 -3.65 1.23
CA LYS A 63 9.96 -5.00 1.21
C LYS A 63 8.55 -5.08 1.79
N THR A 64 8.14 -4.02 2.48
CA THR A 64 6.87 -3.95 3.20
C THR A 64 5.84 -3.06 2.50
N ILE A 65 6.14 -2.61 1.28
CA ILE A 65 5.20 -1.83 0.47
C ILE A 65 4.06 -2.72 0.01
N GLU A 66 2.85 -2.31 0.33
CA GLU A 66 1.61 -2.93 -0.10
C GLU A 66 0.76 -1.88 -0.82
N CYS A 67 -0.03 -2.33 -1.80
CA CYS A 67 -0.91 -1.48 -2.59
C CYS A 67 -2.31 -2.08 -2.66
N GLN A 68 -3.32 -1.24 -2.44
CA GLN A 68 -4.72 -1.62 -2.46
C GLN A 68 -5.51 -0.56 -3.21
N ASN A 69 -6.35 -0.97 -4.16
CA ASN A 69 -7.32 -0.07 -4.78
C ASN A 69 -8.63 -0.19 -3.99
N ASP A 70 -9.08 0.92 -3.42
CA ASP A 70 -10.38 1.05 -2.78
C ASP A 70 -11.22 2.08 -3.53
N ASN A 71 -12.16 1.58 -4.32
CA ASN A 71 -13.18 2.37 -5.03
C ASN A 71 -12.64 3.57 -5.83
N GLY A 72 -11.52 3.40 -6.55
CA GLY A 72 -10.91 4.47 -7.35
C GLY A 72 -9.88 5.29 -6.60
N ILE A 73 -9.50 4.89 -5.38
CA ILE A 73 -8.34 5.43 -4.67
C ILE A 73 -7.33 4.30 -4.53
N LEU A 74 -6.14 4.48 -5.09
CA LEU A 74 -5.02 3.61 -4.85
C LEU A 74 -4.33 4.03 -3.55
N HIS A 75 -4.43 3.16 -2.55
CA HIS A 75 -3.69 3.23 -1.30
C HIS A 75 -2.35 2.51 -1.49
N VAL A 76 -1.24 3.22 -1.33
CA VAL A 76 0.09 2.63 -1.27
C VAL A 76 0.67 2.93 0.10
N TYR A 77 0.94 1.89 0.88
CA TYR A 77 1.43 2.03 2.25
C TYR A 77 2.66 1.18 2.49
N GLY A 78 3.47 1.61 3.45
CA GLY A 78 4.72 0.96 3.81
C GLY A 78 5.01 1.07 5.30
N TYR A 79 5.83 0.15 5.79
CA TYR A 79 6.26 0.12 7.18
C TYR A 79 7.71 0.56 7.32
N ARG A 80 8.10 0.92 8.55
CA ARG A 80 9.49 1.21 8.88
C ARG A 80 10.30 -0.09 8.91
N ASN A 81 11.54 0.01 8.46
CA ASN A 81 12.57 -0.99 8.74
C ASN A 81 12.94 -0.98 10.23
#